data_AF-A0A0F8VSR3-F1
#
_entry.id   AF-A0A0F8VSR3-F1
#
_cell.length_a   1.000
_cell.length_b   1.000
_cell.length_c   1.000
_cell.angle_alpha   90.00
_cell.angle_beta   90.00
_cell.angle_gamma   90.00
#
_symmetry.space_group_name_H-M   'P 1'
#
loop_
_entity.id
_entity.type
_entity.pdbx_description
1 polymer ?
#
loop_
_entity_poly.entity_id
_entity_poly.type
_entity_poly.pdbx_seq_one_letter_code
_entity_poly.pdbx_strand_id
1 'polypeptide(L)'
;MANYVTITELKAYGKLDNASTDTLNLIISAASLAIDNYCGRTFTYSGATVRSFSRYGVVRDAVVGRLLLFDEDLASEALVISDNPTVQYLPENDPPYYGMILVEGSWTYPTVTISGYWAYSETPPDDIKMACLALCEWMYDQRDTTEGTNVVVTLEGQVLLPQGLPSFIRTLLDAGYRKTRVA
;
A
#
# COMPACT_ATOMS: atom_id res chain seq x y z
N MET A 1 7.37 7.37 2.05
CA MET A 1 5.99 6.96 1.71
C MET A 1 5.53 7.87 0.60
N ALA A 2 5.02 7.30 -0.50
CA ALA A 2 4.67 8.05 -1.68
C ALA A 2 3.15 8.24 -1.75
N ASN A 3 2.72 9.43 -2.20
CA ASN A 3 1.30 9.77 -2.27
C ASN A 3 0.67 9.16 -3.53
N TYR A 4 -0.54 8.59 -3.40
CA TYR A 4 -1.22 7.97 -4.54
C TYR A 4 -1.91 8.94 -5.48
N VAL A 5 -2.21 10.14 -4.98
CA VAL A 5 -2.93 11.18 -5.69
C VAL A 5 -2.25 12.52 -5.46
N THR A 6 -2.40 13.41 -6.42
CA THR A 6 -1.88 14.78 -6.35
C THR A 6 -2.92 15.73 -5.76
N ILE A 7 -2.47 16.87 -5.22
CA ILE A 7 -3.36 17.92 -4.72
C ILE A 7 -4.27 18.43 -5.84
N THR A 8 -3.76 18.53 -7.07
CA THR A 8 -4.52 18.99 -8.23
C THR A 8 -5.70 18.06 -8.54
N GLU A 9 -5.47 16.74 -8.52
CA GLU A 9 -6.53 15.75 -8.73
C GLU A 9 -7.57 15.81 -7.61
N LEU A 10 -7.13 15.94 -6.35
CA LEU A 10 -8.06 16.07 -5.22
C LEU A 10 -8.90 17.35 -5.31
N LYS A 11 -8.30 18.48 -5.70
CA LYS A 11 -9.03 19.74 -5.90
C LYS A 11 -10.07 19.64 -7.01
N ALA A 12 -9.68 19.03 -8.14
CA ALA A 12 -10.59 18.82 -9.27
C ALA A 12 -11.76 17.89 -8.90
N TYR A 13 -11.48 16.84 -8.11
CA TYR A 13 -12.49 15.87 -7.68
C TYR A 13 -13.47 16.45 -6.65
N GLY A 14 -12.96 16.99 -5.54
CA GLY A 14 -13.78 17.50 -4.44
C GLY A 14 -14.25 18.96 -4.58
N LYS A 15 -13.94 19.63 -5.71
CA LYS A 15 -14.20 21.07 -5.93
C LYS A 15 -13.63 21.97 -4.81
N LEU A 16 -12.43 21.64 -4.34
CA LEU A 16 -11.77 22.29 -3.19
C LEU A 16 -10.77 23.39 -3.59
N ASP A 17 -11.12 24.20 -4.60
CA ASP A 17 -10.18 25.15 -5.23
C ASP A 17 -9.52 26.11 -4.22
N ASN A 18 -10.29 26.54 -3.22
CA ASN A 18 -9.87 27.48 -2.17
C ASN A 18 -9.32 26.83 -0.89
N ALA A 19 -9.28 25.49 -0.81
CA ALA A 19 -8.78 24.81 0.38
C ALA A 19 -7.25 24.96 0.51
N SER A 20 -6.79 25.07 1.77
CA SER A 20 -5.36 25.15 2.12
C SER A 20 -4.62 23.90 1.63
N THR A 21 -3.55 24.13 0.86
CA THR A 21 -2.68 23.07 0.32
C THR A 21 -2.06 22.20 1.41
N ASP A 22 -1.75 22.78 2.57
CA ASP A 22 -1.12 22.06 3.68
C ASP A 22 -2.09 21.07 4.32
N THR A 23 -3.37 21.46 4.44
CA THR A 23 -4.42 20.54 4.93
C THR A 23 -4.61 19.39 3.94
N LEU A 24 -4.67 19.68 2.64
CA LEU A 24 -4.86 18.66 1.61
C LEU A 24 -3.69 17.67 1.58
N ASN A 25 -2.45 18.14 1.70
CA ASN A 25 -1.27 17.27 1.80
C ASN A 25 -1.31 16.34 3.02
N LEU A 26 -1.76 16.85 4.17
CA LEU A 26 -1.92 16.04 5.38
C LEU A 26 -2.97 14.94 5.19
N ILE A 27 -4.11 15.29 4.59
CA ILE A 27 -5.21 14.34 4.31
C ILE A 27 -4.75 13.28 3.31
N ILE A 28 -4.10 13.67 2.22
CA ILE A 28 -3.58 12.71 1.21
C ILE A 28 -2.60 11.73 1.85
N SER A 29 -1.69 12.23 2.71
CA SER A 29 -0.72 11.38 3.40
C SER A 29 -1.42 10.41 4.35
N ALA A 30 -2.42 10.88 5.11
CA ALA A 30 -3.20 10.04 6.03
C ALA A 30 -4.07 9.01 5.29
N ALA A 31 -4.71 9.40 4.19
CA ALA A 31 -5.52 8.52 3.35
C ALA A 31 -4.69 7.42 2.70
N SER A 32 -3.52 7.76 2.15
CA SER A 32 -2.59 6.78 1.59
C SER A 32 -2.14 5.78 2.66
N LEU A 33 -1.85 6.25 3.88
CA LEU A 33 -1.48 5.39 5.01
C LEU A 33 -2.62 4.49 5.48
N ALA A 34 -3.85 5.00 5.47
CA ALA A 34 -5.02 4.20 5.81
C ALA A 34 -5.23 3.06 4.79
N ILE A 35 -5.04 3.33 3.50
CA ILE A 35 -5.12 2.31 2.44
C ILE A 35 -4.04 1.25 2.61
N ASP A 36 -2.80 1.67 2.92
CA ASP A 36 -1.68 0.74 3.10
C ASP A 36 -1.87 -0.19 4.28
N ASN A 37 -2.32 0.36 5.41
CA ASN A 37 -2.64 -0.42 6.59
C ASN A 37 -3.80 -1.38 6.35
N TYR A 38 -4.79 -0.97 5.55
CA TYR A 38 -5.93 -1.81 5.23
C TYR A 38 -5.56 -2.98 4.31
N CYS A 39 -4.77 -2.70 3.26
CA CYS A 39 -4.38 -3.70 2.26
C CYS A 39 -3.17 -4.55 2.71
N GLY A 40 -2.38 -4.05 3.65
CA GLY A 40 -1.09 -4.62 4.05
C GLY A 40 -0.04 -4.54 2.93
N ARG A 41 -0.17 -3.55 2.04
CA ARG A 41 0.68 -3.35 0.85
C ARG A 41 0.88 -1.87 0.60
N THR A 42 2.02 -1.51 0.03
CA THR A 42 2.29 -0.18 -0.52
C THR A 42 2.10 -0.21 -2.03
N PHE A 43 1.36 0.74 -2.61
CA PHE A 43 0.99 0.70 -4.04
C PHE A 43 1.92 1.47 -4.97
N THR A 44 2.74 2.38 -4.44
CA THR A 44 3.67 3.19 -5.23
C THR A 44 4.95 3.45 -4.47
N TYR A 45 6.07 3.54 -5.19
CA TYR A 45 7.38 3.89 -4.65
C TYR A 45 7.80 5.30 -5.07
N SER A 46 8.66 5.95 -4.28
CA SER A 46 9.32 7.21 -4.67
C SER A 46 10.71 6.99 -5.30
N GLY A 47 11.26 5.79 -5.18
CA GLY A 47 12.56 5.40 -5.72
C GLY A 47 12.97 4.01 -5.27
N ALA A 48 14.07 3.50 -5.82
CA ALA A 48 14.64 2.22 -5.42
C ALA A 48 15.22 2.30 -4.00
N THR A 49 14.98 1.28 -3.19
CA THR A 49 15.54 1.17 -1.84
C THR A 49 16.17 -0.20 -1.62
N VAL A 50 17.13 -0.25 -0.69
CA VAL A 50 17.84 -1.49 -0.34
C VAL A 50 17.15 -2.12 0.86
N ARG A 51 16.76 -3.39 0.74
CA ARG A 51 16.27 -4.22 1.84
C ARG A 51 17.22 -5.37 2.12
N SER A 52 17.28 -5.76 3.38
CA SER A 52 18.19 -6.80 3.89
C SER A 52 17.38 -7.93 4.50
N PHE A 53 17.57 -9.14 4.00
CA PHE A 53 16.89 -10.35 4.45
C PHE A 53 17.88 -11.27 5.16
N SER A 54 17.68 -11.49 6.46
CA SER A 54 18.53 -12.38 7.26
C SER A 54 18.02 -13.82 7.20
N ARG A 55 18.95 -14.77 7.14
CA ARG A 55 18.66 -16.20 7.29
C ARG A 55 18.37 -16.61 8.73
N TYR A 56 18.83 -15.82 9.71
CA TYR A 56 18.60 -16.05 11.14
C TYR A 56 18.06 -14.78 11.77
N GLY A 57 16.80 -14.80 12.19
CA GLY A 57 16.16 -13.67 12.85
C GLY A 57 14.72 -13.93 13.23
N VAL A 58 14.32 -13.43 14.40
CA VAL A 58 13.07 -13.68 15.15
C VAL A 58 11.78 -13.29 14.40
N VAL A 59 11.88 -12.81 13.15
CA VAL A 59 10.75 -12.49 12.30
C VAL A 59 10.87 -13.31 11.02
N ARG A 60 10.38 -14.56 11.10
CA ARG A 60 10.11 -15.49 9.98
C ARG A 60 11.30 -15.66 9.02
N ASP A 61 11.98 -16.80 9.06
CA ASP A 61 13.04 -17.18 8.12
C ASP A 61 12.68 -16.80 6.67
N ALA A 62 13.10 -15.61 6.23
CA ALA A 62 12.76 -15.09 4.92
C ALA A 62 13.44 -15.94 3.84
N VAL A 63 14.57 -16.55 4.19
CA VAL A 63 15.33 -17.48 3.37
C VAL A 63 15.08 -18.92 3.84
N VAL A 64 14.16 -19.62 3.17
CA VAL A 64 13.88 -21.04 3.39
C VAL A 64 14.59 -21.87 2.32
N GLY A 65 15.82 -22.30 2.64
CA GLY A 65 16.64 -23.09 1.71
C GLY A 65 16.99 -22.29 0.45
N ARG A 66 16.34 -22.59 -0.68
CA ARG A 66 16.49 -21.87 -1.95
C ARG A 66 15.44 -20.78 -2.16
N LEU A 67 14.36 -20.78 -1.40
CA LEU A 67 13.29 -19.79 -1.49
C LEU A 67 13.63 -18.58 -0.63
N LEU A 68 13.47 -17.38 -1.17
CA LEU A 68 13.50 -16.13 -0.44
C LEU A 68 12.15 -15.43 -0.61
N LEU A 69 11.44 -15.24 0.50
CA LEU A 69 10.17 -14.52 0.55
C LEU A 69 10.40 -13.08 1.02
N PHE A 70 9.77 -12.14 0.33
CA PHE A 70 9.87 -10.74 0.72
C PHE A 70 8.85 -10.38 1.80
N ASP A 71 9.20 -9.39 2.62
CA ASP A 71 8.28 -8.73 3.54
C ASP A 71 7.32 -7.81 2.79
N GLU A 72 7.78 -7.20 1.71
CA GLU A 72 7.04 -6.29 0.84
C GLU A 72 7.07 -6.73 -0.62
N ASP A 73 6.10 -6.25 -1.40
CA ASP A 73 6.03 -6.54 -2.83
C ASP A 73 7.10 -5.76 -3.60
N LEU A 74 7.66 -6.41 -4.61
CA LEU A 74 8.64 -5.82 -5.52
C LEU A 74 7.96 -5.57 -6.89
N ALA A 75 7.92 -4.32 -7.31
CA ALA A 75 7.17 -3.87 -8.50
C ALA A 75 7.82 -4.32 -9.82
N SER A 76 9.12 -4.58 -9.81
CA SER A 76 9.91 -4.99 -10.96
C SER A 76 11.09 -5.84 -10.52
N GLU A 77 11.88 -6.37 -11.46
CA GLU A 77 13.04 -7.18 -11.10
C GLU A 77 14.03 -6.39 -10.24
N ALA A 78 14.74 -7.09 -9.34
CA ALA A 78 15.73 -6.46 -8.49
C ALA A 78 16.87 -5.88 -9.33
N LEU A 79 17.27 -4.64 -9.04
CA LEU A 79 18.37 -3.96 -9.71
C LEU A 79 19.72 -4.56 -9.32
N VAL A 80 19.86 -4.90 -8.03
CA VAL A 80 21.09 -5.48 -7.49
C VAL A 80 20.71 -6.51 -6.43
N ILE A 81 21.28 -7.71 -6.54
CA ILE A 81 21.21 -8.74 -5.52
C ILE A 81 22.65 -9.00 -5.06
N SER A 82 22.85 -9.18 -3.76
CA SER A 82 24.15 -9.57 -3.20
C SER A 82 24.72 -10.80 -3.93
N ASP A 83 25.98 -10.72 -4.37
CA ASP A 83 26.71 -11.76 -5.12
C ASP A 83 26.12 -12.19 -6.49
N ASN A 84 25.11 -11.47 -7.00
CA ASN A 84 24.48 -11.71 -8.31
C ASN A 84 24.12 -13.18 -8.61
N PRO A 85 23.39 -13.88 -7.74
CA PRO A 85 22.91 -15.23 -8.01
C PRO A 85 21.89 -15.27 -9.15
N THR A 86 21.75 -16.43 -9.78
CA THR A 86 20.66 -16.66 -10.75
C THR A 86 19.39 -17.00 -10.00
N VAL A 87 18.38 -16.14 -10.11
CA VAL A 87 17.11 -16.27 -9.39
C VAL A 87 15.93 -16.27 -10.36
N GLN A 88 14.85 -16.92 -9.96
CA GLN A 88 13.55 -16.90 -10.61
C GLN A 88 12.57 -16.15 -9.71
N TYR A 89 11.85 -15.16 -10.24
CA TYR A 89 10.89 -14.38 -9.45
C TYR A 89 9.55 -15.10 -9.31
N LEU A 90 8.83 -14.81 -8.23
CA LEU A 90 7.50 -15.34 -7.96
C LEU A 90 6.49 -14.21 -7.77
N PRO A 91 5.39 -14.17 -8.55
CA PRO A 91 5.11 -15.02 -9.73
C PRO A 91 6.09 -14.73 -10.89
N GLU A 92 6.21 -15.63 -11.86
CA GLU A 92 7.28 -15.55 -12.87
C GLU A 92 7.08 -14.45 -13.93
N ASN A 93 5.84 -14.15 -14.29
CA ASN A 93 5.54 -13.27 -15.43
C ASN A 93 4.69 -12.04 -15.10
N ASP A 94 4.13 -11.94 -13.90
CA ASP A 94 3.12 -10.94 -13.54
C ASP A 94 3.49 -10.23 -12.24
N PRO A 95 4.21 -9.09 -12.26
CA PRO A 95 4.46 -8.33 -11.05
C PRO A 95 3.12 -7.92 -10.37
N PRO A 96 3.10 -7.78 -9.04
CA PRO A 96 4.24 -7.68 -8.14
C PRO A 96 4.83 -9.03 -7.69
N TYR A 97 6.16 -9.04 -7.52
CA TYR A 97 6.88 -10.19 -6.99
C TYR A 97 6.83 -10.23 -5.45
N TYR A 98 6.44 -11.36 -4.88
CA TYR A 98 6.41 -11.59 -3.43
C TYR A 98 7.58 -12.46 -2.94
N GLY A 99 8.38 -13.00 -3.86
CA GLY A 99 9.57 -13.76 -3.53
C GLY A 99 10.40 -14.12 -4.75
N MET A 100 11.48 -14.86 -4.51
CA MET A 100 12.37 -15.38 -5.52
C MET A 100 12.91 -16.75 -5.12
N ILE A 101 13.17 -17.61 -6.09
CA ILE A 101 13.79 -18.92 -5.91
C ILE A 101 15.18 -18.87 -6.53
N LEU A 102 16.16 -19.38 -5.79
CA LEU A 102 17.51 -19.57 -6.27
C LEU A 102 17.58 -20.74 -7.26
N VAL A 103 17.98 -20.45 -8.50
CA VAL A 103 18.19 -21.47 -9.55
C VAL A 103 19.64 -21.95 -9.52
N GLU A 104 20.59 -21.01 -9.50
CA GLU A 104 22.02 -21.29 -9.42
C GLU A 104 22.74 -20.37 -8.42
N GLY A 105 23.78 -20.89 -7.77
CA GLY A 105 24.55 -20.18 -6.76
C GLY A 105 24.16 -20.51 -5.32
N SER A 106 24.44 -19.58 -4.42
CA SER A 106 24.09 -19.67 -2.99
C SER A 106 23.73 -18.28 -2.48
N TRP A 107 22.75 -18.20 -1.57
CA TRP A 107 22.47 -16.95 -0.86
C TRP A 107 23.69 -16.50 -0.04
N THR A 108 24.03 -15.22 -0.13
CA THR A 108 25.08 -14.60 0.69
C THR A 108 24.79 -14.81 2.16
N TYR A 109 25.81 -15.23 2.92
CA TYR A 109 25.71 -15.44 4.35
C TYR A 109 26.28 -14.22 5.11
N PRO A 110 25.64 -13.74 6.20
CA PRO A 110 24.37 -14.19 6.81
C PRO A 110 23.11 -13.49 6.27
N THR A 111 23.29 -12.45 5.45
CA THR A 111 22.22 -11.54 5.01
C THR A 111 22.29 -11.34 3.51
N VAL A 112 21.15 -11.44 2.84
CA VAL A 112 20.99 -11.11 1.42
C VAL A 112 20.45 -9.68 1.33
N THR A 113 21.17 -8.80 0.64
CA THR A 113 20.67 -7.45 0.33
C THR A 113 20.15 -7.41 -1.09
N ILE A 114 18.99 -6.78 -1.25
CA ILE A 114 18.26 -6.63 -2.51
C ILE A 114 17.93 -5.16 -2.68
N SER A 115 18.42 -4.57 -3.77
CA SER A 115 18.07 -3.22 -4.20
C SER A 115 17.03 -3.30 -5.30
N GLY A 116 15.92 -2.59 -5.14
CA GLY A 116 14.86 -2.58 -6.14
C GLY A 116 13.72 -1.65 -5.75
N TYR A 117 12.63 -1.75 -6.50
CA TYR A 117 11.46 -0.91 -6.35
C TYR A 117 10.41 -1.62 -5.51
N TRP A 118 10.35 -1.27 -4.22
CA TRP A 118 9.45 -1.89 -3.26
C TRP A 118 8.08 -1.20 -3.25
N ALA A 119 7.17 -1.72 -4.06
CA ALA A 119 5.75 -1.40 -4.06
C ALA A 119 5.00 -2.44 -4.93
N TYR A 120 3.69 -2.31 -5.00
CA TYR A 120 2.85 -3.05 -5.94
C TYR A 120 3.18 -2.71 -7.41
N SER A 121 3.42 -1.42 -7.70
CA SER A 121 3.57 -0.90 -9.06
C SER A 121 4.31 0.44 -9.08
N GLU A 122 4.81 0.85 -10.24
CA GLU A 122 5.36 2.21 -10.44
C GLU A 122 4.27 3.28 -10.36
N THR A 123 3.10 3.00 -10.93
CA THR A 123 1.94 3.87 -10.89
C THR A 123 0.81 3.17 -10.17
N PRO A 124 0.17 3.80 -9.17
CA PRO A 124 -0.91 3.14 -8.44
C PRO A 124 -2.06 2.81 -9.41
N PRO A 125 -2.71 1.64 -9.29
CA PRO A 125 -3.87 1.30 -10.11
C PRO A 125 -4.98 2.35 -9.97
N ASP A 126 -5.74 2.58 -11.04
CA ASP A 126 -6.77 3.63 -11.06
C ASP A 126 -7.86 3.40 -10.00
N ASP A 127 -8.15 2.14 -9.68
CA ASP A 127 -9.04 1.76 -8.58
C ASP A 127 -8.52 2.28 -7.22
N ILE A 128 -7.21 2.15 -6.96
CA ILE A 128 -6.59 2.64 -5.73
C ILE A 128 -6.55 4.18 -5.72
N LYS A 129 -6.33 4.82 -6.86
CA LYS A 129 -6.41 6.29 -6.97
C LYS A 129 -7.81 6.79 -6.65
N MET A 130 -8.84 6.16 -7.21
CA MET A 130 -10.24 6.51 -6.95
C MET A 130 -10.62 6.27 -5.48
N ALA A 131 -10.18 5.16 -4.89
CA ALA A 131 -10.36 4.91 -3.45
C ALA A 131 -9.70 6.01 -2.61
N CYS A 132 -8.48 6.42 -2.96
CA CYS A 132 -7.74 7.46 -2.25
C CYS A 132 -8.44 8.82 -2.36
N LEU A 133 -8.91 9.20 -3.55
CA LEU A 133 -9.68 10.44 -3.76
C LEU A 133 -10.96 10.47 -2.92
N ALA A 134 -11.76 9.40 -2.97
CA ALA A 134 -12.99 9.29 -2.20
C ALA A 134 -12.73 9.31 -0.69
N LEU A 135 -11.64 8.68 -0.23
CA LEU A 135 -11.25 8.72 1.18
C LEU A 135 -10.81 10.12 1.61
N CYS A 136 -10.07 10.83 0.75
CA CYS A 136 -9.62 12.20 1.02
C CYS A 136 -10.80 13.16 1.13
N GLU A 137 -11.77 13.08 0.22
CA GLU A 137 -13.01 13.87 0.28
C GLU A 137 -13.76 13.60 1.59
N TRP A 138 -13.97 12.33 1.92
CA TRP A 138 -14.64 11.95 3.17
C TRP A 138 -13.90 12.43 4.43
N MET A 139 -12.57 12.33 4.47
CA MET A 139 -11.76 12.85 5.58
C MET A 139 -11.81 14.39 5.67
N TYR A 140 -11.92 15.07 4.53
CA TYR A 140 -12.09 16.52 4.48
C TYR A 140 -13.46 16.93 5.03
N ASP A 141 -14.53 16.27 4.61
CA ASP A 141 -15.89 16.53 5.10
C ASP A 141 -16.01 16.29 6.62
N GLN A 142 -15.31 15.27 7.13
CA GLN A 142 -15.28 15.00 8.57
C GLN A 142 -14.67 16.12 9.41
N ARG A 143 -13.76 16.90 8.84
CA ARG A 143 -13.18 18.05 9.53
C ARG A 143 -14.23 19.13 9.80
N ASP A 144 -15.12 19.35 8.84
CA ASP A 144 -16.14 20.40 8.93
C ASP A 144 -17.36 19.96 9.74
N THR A 145 -17.56 18.64 9.93
CA THR A 145 -18.47 18.13 10.97
C THR A 145 -17.89 18.38 12.36
N THR A 146 -18.08 19.62 12.84
CA THR A 146 -17.92 19.99 14.26
C THR A 146 -19.15 19.57 15.09
N GLU A 147 -19.98 18.67 14.57
CA GLU A 147 -21.05 18.02 15.33
C GLU A 147 -20.51 16.74 15.94
N GLY A 148 -19.92 16.89 17.13
CA GLY A 148 -19.51 15.74 17.94
C GLY A 148 -20.69 14.79 18.13
N THR A 149 -20.48 13.50 17.85
CA THR A 149 -21.31 12.38 18.32
C THR A 149 -22.82 12.65 18.33
N ASN A 150 -23.36 13.28 17.29
CA ASN A 150 -24.80 13.42 17.16
C ASN A 150 -25.30 12.25 16.35
N VAL A 151 -25.98 11.34 17.04
CA VAL A 151 -26.89 10.39 16.43
C VAL A 151 -27.89 11.21 15.62
N VAL A 152 -27.66 11.30 14.31
CA VAL A 152 -28.68 11.79 13.38
C VAL A 152 -29.77 10.72 13.37
N VAL A 153 -30.76 10.90 14.24
CA VAL A 153 -31.99 10.13 14.22
C VAL A 153 -32.80 10.64 13.03
N THR A 154 -32.80 9.90 11.93
CA THR A 154 -33.82 10.08 10.91
C THR A 154 -35.18 9.74 11.54
N LEU A 155 -36.26 10.37 11.08
CA LEU A 155 -37.63 10.22 11.58
C LEU A 155 -38.17 8.75 11.60
N GLU A 156 -37.40 7.79 11.10
CA GLU A 156 -37.70 6.35 11.07
C GLU A 156 -36.88 5.51 12.07
N GLY A 157 -36.18 6.13 13.03
CA GLY A 157 -35.57 5.39 14.15
C GLY A 157 -34.35 4.53 13.77
N GLN A 158 -33.71 4.80 12.63
CA GLN A 158 -32.43 4.19 12.28
C GLN A 158 -31.29 4.93 12.96
N VAL A 159 -30.59 4.23 13.85
CA VAL A 159 -29.32 4.66 14.43
C VAL A 159 -28.27 4.64 13.32
N LEU A 160 -27.83 5.82 12.88
CA LEU A 160 -26.63 5.95 12.05
C LEU A 160 -25.41 5.62 12.93
N LEU A 161 -24.99 4.36 12.90
CA LEU A 161 -23.68 3.95 13.40
C LEU A 161 -22.60 4.84 12.76
N PRO A 162 -21.51 5.18 13.47
CA PRO A 162 -20.40 5.91 12.87
C PRO A 162 -19.99 5.16 11.60
N GLN A 163 -20.18 5.82 10.46
CA GLN A 163 -19.91 5.26 9.14
C GLN A 163 -18.45 4.79 9.15
N GLY A 164 -18.23 3.48 9.26
CA GLY A 164 -16.92 2.91 8.94
C GLY A 164 -16.55 3.26 7.50
N LEU A 165 -15.30 3.01 7.11
CA LEU A 165 -14.83 3.24 5.72
C LEU A 165 -15.94 2.98 4.70
N PRO A 166 -16.29 3.96 3.83
CA PRO A 166 -17.38 3.85 2.87
C PRO A 166 -17.39 2.48 2.17
N SER A 167 -18.58 1.85 2.05
CA SER A 167 -18.73 0.50 1.50
C SER A 167 -18.16 0.36 0.08
N PHE A 168 -18.22 1.43 -0.71
CA PHE A 168 -17.60 1.52 -2.03
C PHE A 168 -16.07 1.35 -1.97
N ILE A 169 -15.42 2.05 -1.04
CA ILE A 169 -13.96 1.97 -0.84
C ILE A 169 -13.59 0.55 -0.41
N ARG A 170 -14.35 -0.07 0.50
CA ARG A 170 -14.10 -1.46 0.89
C ARG A 170 -14.22 -2.42 -0.27
N THR A 171 -15.27 -2.29 -1.09
CA THR A 171 -15.50 -3.15 -2.26
C THR A 171 -14.35 -3.04 -3.26
N LEU A 172 -13.82 -1.83 -3.46
CA LEU A 172 -12.72 -1.56 -4.36
C LEU A 172 -11.38 -2.12 -3.84
N LEU A 173 -11.13 -2.02 -2.53
CA LEU A 173 -9.93 -2.55 -1.89
C LEU A 173 -9.98 -4.09 -1.74
N ASP A 174 -11.17 -4.66 -1.53
CA ASP A 174 -11.40 -6.11 -1.40
C ASP A 174 -11.37 -6.86 -2.75
N ALA A 175 -11.32 -6.15 -3.88
CA ALA A 175 -11.32 -6.74 -5.23
C ALA A 175 -10.08 -7.59 -5.59
N GLY A 176 -9.07 -7.66 -4.71
CA GLY A 176 -7.87 -8.50 -4.89
C GLY A 176 -6.58 -7.89 -4.36
N TYR A 177 -6.64 -6.66 -3.87
CA TYR A 177 -5.45 -5.92 -3.43
C TYR A 177 -4.99 -6.25 -2.01
N ARG A 178 -5.85 -6.86 -1.19
CA ARG A 178 -5.51 -7.22 0.20
C ARG A 178 -4.59 -8.44 0.25
N LYS A 179 -3.47 -8.35 0.98
CA LYS A 179 -2.67 -9.54 1.36
C LYS A 179 -3.45 -10.34 2.39
N THR A 180 -4.13 -11.40 1.96
CA THR A 180 -4.63 -12.43 2.88
C THR A 180 -3.42 -13.18 3.45
N ARG A 181 -3.04 -12.84 4.68
CA ARG A 181 -2.12 -13.68 5.44
C ARG A 181 -2.81 -15.02 5.68
N VAL A 182 -2.33 -16.06 5.00
CA VAL A 182 -2.66 -17.44 5.39
C VAL A 182 -2.00 -17.64 6.74
N ALA A 183 -2.84 -17.82 7.76
CA ALA A 183 -2.43 -18.05 9.14
C ALA A 183 -1.84 -19.44 9.32
#